data_AF-A0AAT9T3P0-F1
#
_entry.id   AF-A0AAT9T3P0-F1
#
_cell.length_a   1.000
_cell.length_b   1.000
_cell.length_c   1.000
_cell.angle_alpha   90.00
_cell.angle_beta   90.00
_cell.angle_gamma   90.00
#
_symmetry.space_group_name_H-M   'P 1'
#
loop_
_entity.id
_entity.type
_entity.pdbx_description
1 polymer ?
#
loop_
_entity_poly.entity_id
_entity_poly.type
_entity_poly.pdbx_seq_one_letter_code
_entity_poly.pdbx_strand_id
1 'polypeptide(L)'
;MEAIRKSLRDEAKFGTDFMSRLKRVAKRIPFAEDLLTAWFCARDPATPRRVRMTLLAALGYFVLPIDAIPDIMPLLGFTDDAAVIAAAIAAVAGSIKVEHRERARKALAEL
;
A
#
# COMPACT_ATOMS: atom_id res chain seq x y z
N MET A 1 -6.62 -14.76 24.51
CA MET A 1 -7.11 -15.26 23.21
C MET A 1 -7.84 -14.19 22.38
N GLU A 2 -8.56 -13.27 23.01
CA GLU A 2 -9.37 -12.25 22.32
C GLU A 2 -8.54 -11.21 21.55
N ALA A 3 -7.42 -10.75 22.11
CA ALA A 3 -6.49 -9.83 21.44
C ALA A 3 -5.89 -10.39 20.14
N ILE A 4 -5.54 -11.69 20.12
CA ILE A 4 -5.01 -12.36 18.92
C ILE A 4 -6.10 -12.44 17.85
N ARG A 5 -7.33 -12.85 18.22
CA ARG A 5 -8.47 -12.88 17.28
C ARG A 5 -8.79 -11.51 16.69
N LYS A 6 -8.69 -10.45 17.49
CA LYS A 6 -8.88 -9.07 17.03
C LYS A 6 -7.81 -8.69 16.00
N SER A 7 -6.53 -8.93 16.31
CA SER A 7 -5.43 -8.63 15.38
C SER A 7 -5.55 -9.36 14.03
N LEU A 8 -5.92 -10.65 14.04
CA LEU A 8 -6.10 -11.43 12.82
C LEU A 8 -7.28 -10.92 11.97
N ARG A 9 -8.35 -10.47 12.64
CA ARG A 9 -9.51 -9.85 11.98
C ARG A 9 -9.13 -8.51 11.36
N ASP A 10 -8.36 -7.70 12.07
CA ASP A 10 -7.90 -6.40 11.61
C ASP A 10 -6.96 -6.54 10.40
N GLU A 11 -6.04 -7.51 10.42
CA GLU A 11 -5.17 -7.85 9.27
C GLU A 11 -5.96 -8.34 8.05
N ALA A 12 -6.97 -9.19 8.26
CA ALA A 12 -7.82 -9.68 7.17
C ALA A 12 -8.69 -8.56 6.57
N LYS A 13 -9.24 -7.69 7.42
CA LYS A 13 -10.04 -6.53 7.01
C LYS A 13 -9.18 -5.55 6.21
N PHE A 14 -7.98 -5.26 6.70
CA PHE A 14 -7.00 -4.41 6.02
C PHE A 14 -6.74 -4.83 4.57
N GLY A 15 -6.49 -6.12 4.34
CA GLY A 15 -6.22 -6.61 2.99
C GLY A 15 -7.42 -6.55 2.07
N THR A 16 -8.62 -6.77 2.62
CA THR A 16 -9.87 -6.65 1.86
C THR A 16 -10.12 -5.19 1.46
N ASP A 17 -9.93 -4.27 2.40
CA ASP A 17 -10.11 -2.83 2.17
C ASP A 17 -9.07 -2.28 1.20
N PHE A 18 -7.81 -2.69 1.32
CA PHE A 18 -6.73 -2.39 0.37
C PHE A 18 -7.10 -2.80 -1.05
N MET A 19 -7.45 -4.08 -1.23
CA MET A 19 -7.79 -4.62 -2.54
C MET A 19 -9.00 -3.89 -3.11
N SER A 20 -10.06 -3.69 -2.33
CA SER A 20 -11.28 -2.98 -2.74
C SER A 20 -10.99 -1.56 -3.24
N ARG A 21 -10.18 -0.78 -2.50
CA ARG A 21 -9.77 0.56 -2.92
C ARG A 21 -8.91 0.53 -4.16
N LEU A 22 -7.90 -0.33 -4.18
CA LEU A 22 -7.02 -0.49 -5.31
C LEU A 22 -7.82 -0.82 -6.57
N LYS A 23 -8.76 -1.78 -6.56
CA LYS A 23 -9.61 -2.10 -7.74
C LYS A 23 -10.34 -0.87 -8.27
N ARG A 24 -10.83 -0.01 -7.36
CA ARG A 24 -11.59 1.20 -7.71
C ARG A 24 -10.72 2.27 -8.39
N VAL A 25 -9.47 2.40 -7.97
CA VAL A 25 -8.56 3.46 -8.46
C VAL A 25 -7.50 2.96 -9.43
N ALA A 26 -7.29 1.65 -9.57
CA ALA A 26 -6.21 1.04 -10.35
C ALA A 26 -6.14 1.53 -11.80
N LYS A 27 -7.29 1.77 -12.43
CA LYS A 27 -7.38 2.28 -13.80
C LYS A 27 -7.13 3.80 -13.91
N ARG A 28 -7.11 4.51 -12.78
CA ARG A 28 -6.99 5.98 -12.68
C ARG A 28 -5.61 6.42 -12.19
N ILE A 29 -4.88 5.57 -11.47
CA ILE A 29 -3.57 5.90 -10.90
C ILE A 29 -2.44 5.20 -11.67
N PRO A 30 -1.35 5.91 -12.04
CA PRO A 30 -0.23 5.31 -12.75
C PRO A 30 0.62 4.38 -11.87
N PHE A 31 0.47 4.45 -10.54
CA PHE A 31 1.26 3.70 -9.56
C PHE A 31 0.52 2.47 -8.98
N ALA A 32 -0.52 1.96 -9.67
CA ALA A 32 -1.26 0.78 -9.22
C ALA A 32 -0.38 -0.48 -9.15
N GLU A 33 0.52 -0.66 -10.12
CA GLU A 33 1.49 -1.78 -10.14
C GLU A 33 2.44 -1.69 -8.94
N ASP A 34 2.90 -0.48 -8.59
CA ASP A 34 3.81 -0.28 -7.46
C ASP A 34 3.12 -0.54 -6.11
N LEU A 35 1.84 -0.20 -5.95
CA LEU A 35 1.07 -0.54 -4.74
C LEU A 35 0.91 -2.06 -4.57
N LEU A 36 0.62 -2.80 -5.65
CA LEU A 36 0.57 -4.26 -5.61
C LEU A 36 1.94 -4.86 -5.33
N THR A 37 2.99 -4.27 -5.90
CA THR A 37 4.37 -4.70 -5.67
C THR A 37 4.74 -4.54 -4.20
N ALA A 38 4.42 -3.37 -3.61
CA ALA A 38 4.59 -3.10 -2.18
C ALA A 38 3.80 -4.10 -1.31
N TRP A 39 2.56 -4.42 -1.70
CA TRP A 39 1.73 -5.41 -1.03
C TRP A 39 2.36 -6.81 -1.02
N PHE A 40 2.90 -7.26 -2.15
CA PHE A 40 3.59 -8.54 -2.23
C PHE A 40 4.91 -8.55 -1.46
N CYS A 41 5.69 -7.47 -1.55
CA CYS A 41 6.94 -7.31 -0.83
C CYS A 41 6.73 -7.29 0.69
N ALA A 42 5.70 -6.60 1.18
CA ALA A 42 5.35 -6.58 2.61
C ALA A 42 4.94 -7.96 3.17
N ARG A 43 4.48 -8.86 2.29
CA ARG A 43 4.10 -10.24 2.63
C ARG A 43 5.22 -11.26 2.42
N ASP A 44 6.32 -10.88 1.78
CA ASP A 44 7.47 -11.77 1.62
C ASP A 44 8.20 -11.92 2.97
N PRO A 45 8.33 -13.15 3.52
CA PRO A 45 9.08 -13.40 4.74
C PRO A 45 10.58 -13.05 4.62
N ALA A 46 11.13 -13.01 3.41
CA ALA A 46 12.51 -12.59 3.16
C ALA A 46 12.70 -11.07 3.19
N THR A 47 11.62 -10.27 3.26
CA THR A 47 11.71 -8.82 3.35
C THR A 47 12.18 -8.40 4.75
N PRO A 48 13.23 -7.55 4.87
CA PRO A 48 13.69 -7.07 6.16
C PRO A 48 12.56 -6.40 6.96
N ARG A 49 12.50 -6.64 8.28
CA ARG A 49 11.41 -6.14 9.13
C ARG A 49 11.19 -4.63 9.01
N ARG A 50 12.27 -3.83 8.92
CA ARG A 50 12.19 -2.38 8.75
C ARG A 50 11.44 -2.00 7.47
N VAL A 51 11.81 -2.61 6.35
CA VAL A 51 11.18 -2.41 5.04
C VAL A 51 9.71 -2.84 5.08
N ARG A 52 9.44 -4.02 5.65
CA ARG A 52 8.06 -4.51 5.79
C ARG A 52 7.18 -3.56 6.58
N MET A 53 7.68 -3.00 7.69
CA MET A 53 6.92 -2.03 8.49
C MET A 53 6.65 -0.74 7.70
N THR A 54 7.64 -0.22 6.97
CA THR A 54 7.47 0.96 6.11
C THR A 54 6.43 0.71 5.01
N LEU A 55 6.49 -0.45 4.35
CA LEU A 55 5.53 -0.82 3.31
C LEU A 55 4.12 -0.96 3.88
N LEU A 56 3.95 -1.62 5.03
CA LEU A 56 2.64 -1.74 5.68
C LEU A 56 2.08 -0.38 6.12
N ALA A 57 2.94 0.53 6.60
CA ALA A 57 2.53 1.89 6.93
C ALA A 57 2.07 2.67 5.69
N ALA A 58 2.83 2.62 4.60
CA ALA A 58 2.48 3.27 3.33
C ALA A 58 1.21 2.69 2.70
N LEU A 59 1.07 1.36 2.71
CA LEU A 59 -0.15 0.69 2.27
C LEU A 59 -1.32 1.08 3.17
N GLY A 60 -1.11 1.16 4.49
CA GLY A 60 -2.20 1.50 5.40
C GLY A 60 -2.68 2.93 5.30
N TYR A 61 -1.77 3.84 4.98
CA TYR A 61 -2.12 5.20 4.59
C TYR A 61 -3.04 5.23 3.36
N PHE A 62 -2.80 4.36 2.36
CA PHE A 62 -3.68 4.22 1.19
C PHE A 62 -5.04 3.58 1.51
N VAL A 63 -5.10 2.66 2.48
CA VAL A 63 -6.36 1.97 2.89
C VAL A 63 -7.26 2.83 3.76
N LEU A 64 -6.68 3.67 4.62
CA LEU A 64 -7.46 4.59 5.45
C LEU A 64 -8.20 5.62 4.56
N PRO A 65 -9.40 6.06 4.95
CA PRO A 65 -10.23 6.94 4.15
C PRO A 65 -9.68 8.36 4.14
N ILE A 66 -8.52 8.61 3.54
CA ILE A 66 -7.99 9.99 3.42
C ILE A 66 -7.77 10.65 4.80
N ASP A 67 -8.00 9.94 5.92
CA ASP A 67 -8.37 10.48 7.26
C ASP A 67 -7.17 10.88 8.14
N ALA A 68 -6.00 11.12 7.54
CA ALA A 68 -4.89 11.83 8.20
C ALA A 68 -4.49 13.13 7.48
N ILE A 69 -5.07 13.40 6.30
CA ILE A 69 -4.98 14.69 5.62
C ILE A 69 -6.17 15.64 5.92
N PRO A 70 -7.41 15.23 6.29
CA PRO A 70 -8.54 16.15 6.15
C PRO A 70 -8.61 17.21 7.25
N ASP A 71 -7.77 17.13 8.29
CA ASP A 71 -7.80 18.09 9.40
C ASP A 71 -6.74 19.20 9.32
N ILE A 72 -5.80 19.20 8.35
CA ILE A 72 -4.72 20.22 8.30
C ILE A 72 -4.67 21.04 7.01
N MET A 73 -5.31 20.62 5.91
CA MET A 73 -5.07 21.24 4.60
C MET A 73 -6.30 21.81 3.88
N PRO A 74 -7.00 22.84 4.40
CA PRO A 74 -8.02 23.52 3.60
C PRO A 74 -7.46 24.43 2.49
N LEU A 75 -6.12 24.61 2.36
CA LEU A 75 -5.57 25.75 1.60
C LEU A 75 -4.42 25.51 0.61
N LEU A 76 -3.85 24.30 0.46
CA LEU A 76 -2.65 24.11 -0.37
C LEU A 76 -2.66 22.81 -1.19
N GLY A 77 -2.78 22.96 -2.51
CA GLY A 77 -2.06 22.17 -3.52
C GLY A 77 -2.24 20.64 -3.54
N PHE A 78 -3.05 20.14 -4.47
CA PHE A 78 -3.21 18.73 -4.86
C PHE A 78 -1.93 18.02 -5.39
N THR A 79 -0.75 18.60 -5.20
CA THR A 79 0.54 18.11 -5.74
C THR A 79 1.30 17.22 -4.75
N ASP A 80 0.95 17.25 -3.46
CA ASP A 80 1.73 16.60 -2.39
C ASP A 80 1.44 15.09 -2.22
N ASP A 81 0.21 14.62 -2.46
CA ASP A 81 -0.16 13.20 -2.25
C ASP A 81 0.56 12.24 -3.20
N ALA A 82 0.72 12.64 -4.46
CA ALA A 82 1.46 11.85 -5.44
C ALA A 82 2.97 11.84 -5.14
N ALA A 83 3.50 12.94 -4.61
CA ALA A 83 4.92 13.06 -4.24
C ALA A 83 5.25 12.21 -3.02
N VAL A 84 4.38 12.19 -2.00
CA VAL A 84 4.54 11.35 -0.80
C VAL A 84 4.46 9.86 -1.18
N ILE A 85 3.50 9.47 -2.01
CA ILE A 85 3.40 8.08 -2.50
C ILE A 85 4.63 7.72 -3.35
N ALA A 86 5.04 8.59 -4.27
CA ALA A 86 6.23 8.36 -5.10
C ALA A 86 7.51 8.28 -4.27
N ALA A 87 7.68 9.13 -3.25
CA ALA A 87 8.81 9.09 -2.33
C ALA A 87 8.81 7.83 -1.47
N ALA A 88 7.64 7.37 -1.00
CA ALA A 88 7.51 6.12 -0.27
C ALA A 88 7.89 4.92 -1.15
N ILE A 89 7.42 4.89 -2.41
CA ILE A 89 7.79 3.86 -3.39
C ILE A 89 9.30 3.92 -3.69
N ALA A 90 9.87 5.11 -3.85
CA ALA A 90 11.31 5.28 -4.09
C ALA A 90 12.16 4.83 -2.90
N ALA A 91 11.74 5.14 -1.67
CA ALA A 91 12.43 4.76 -0.44
C ALA A 91 12.49 3.23 -0.24
N VAL A 92 11.51 2.49 -0.77
CA VAL A 92 11.42 1.03 -0.64
C VAL A 92 11.83 0.28 -1.92
N ALA A 93 12.11 0.99 -3.01
CA ALA A 93 12.45 0.41 -4.31
C ALA A 93 13.66 -0.54 -4.26
N GLY A 94 14.65 -0.26 -3.41
CA GLY A 94 15.84 -1.12 -3.24
C GLY A 94 15.56 -2.49 -2.63
N SER A 95 14.37 -2.71 -2.04
CA SER A 95 13.94 -4.00 -1.49
C SER A 95 12.91 -4.71 -2.38
N ILE A 96 12.47 -4.07 -3.46
CA ILE A 96 11.54 -4.64 -4.41
C ILE A 96 12.30 -5.59 -5.34
N LYS A 97 12.07 -6.89 -5.18
CA LYS A 97 12.53 -7.92 -6.13
C LYS A 97 11.69 -7.93 -7.41
N VAL A 98 12.30 -8.38 -8.50
CA VAL A 98 11.62 -8.56 -9.80
C VAL A 98 10.38 -9.45 -9.66
N GLU A 99 10.47 -10.52 -8.86
CA GLU A 99 9.35 -11.44 -8.59
C GLU A 99 8.13 -10.74 -7.98
N HIS A 100 8.32 -9.69 -7.17
CA HIS A 100 7.22 -8.91 -6.61
C HIS A 100 6.51 -8.08 -7.68
N ARG A 101 7.28 -7.48 -8.60
CA ARG A 101 6.74 -6.73 -9.74
C ARG A 101 6.01 -7.63 -10.73
N GLU A 102 6.54 -8.82 -11.01
CA GLU A 102 5.88 -9.78 -11.90
C GLU A 102 4.54 -10.26 -11.34
N ARG A 103 4.49 -10.58 -10.05
CA ARG A 103 3.24 -10.94 -9.36
C ARG A 103 2.25 -9.79 -9.35
N ALA A 104 2.72 -8.57 -9.12
CA ALA A 104 1.92 -7.35 -9.19
C ALA A 104 1.32 -7.14 -10.57
N ARG A 105 2.11 -7.24 -11.63
CA ARG A 105 1.65 -7.08 -13.00
C ARG A 105 0.60 -8.12 -13.40
N LYS A 106 0.81 -9.38 -13.05
CA LYS A 106 -0.19 -10.45 -13.28
C LYS A 106 -1.49 -10.15 -12.54
N ALA A 107 -1.41 -9.82 -11.25
CA ALA A 107 -2.59 -9.47 -10.46
C ALA A 107 -3.31 -8.22 -11.00
N LEU A 108 -2.58 -7.22 -11.49
CA LEU A 108 -3.16 -6.01 -12.07
C LEU A 108 -3.86 -6.29 -13.41
N ALA A 109 -3.34 -7.21 -14.21
CA ALA A 109 -3.99 -7.63 -15.46
C ALA A 109 -5.32 -8.37 -15.23
N GLU A 110 -5.52 -8.94 -14.04
CA GLU A 110 -6.75 -9.63 -13.62
C GLU A 110 -7.78 -8.71 -12.94
N LEU A 111 -7.49 -7.40 -12.79
CA LEU A 111 -8.33 -6.38 -12.13
C LEU A 111 -9.20 -5.56 -13.10
#